data_AF-A0A533Z3R7-F1
#
_entry.id   AF-A0A533Z3R7-F1
#
_cell.length_a   1.000
_cell.length_b   1.000
_cell.length_c   1.000
_cell.angle_alpha   90.00
_cell.angle_beta   90.00
_cell.angle_gamma   90.00
#
_symmetry.space_group_name_H-M   'P 1'
#
loop_
_entity.id
_entity.type
_entity.pdbx_description
1 polymer ?
#
loop_
_entity_poly.entity_id
_entity_poly.type
_entity_poly.pdbx_seq_one_letter_code
_entity_poly.pdbx_strand_id
1 'polypeptide(L)'
;MSLDVLVLVGSLLLPSAGMAAEECVVYGKVYRADTNINMELKSTCGIRVERNRSALVLKSVYRSVEIRVPKNTGVYPFMYQWGQNTAQFGEEEVEISFGPAGES
;
A
#
# COMPACT_ATOMS: atom_id res chain seq x y z
N MET A 1 -18.38 65.45 -12.53
CA MET A 1 -17.11 64.70 -12.60
C MET A 1 -17.22 63.63 -11.50
N SER A 2 -17.95 62.53 -11.68
CA SER A 2 -17.60 61.31 -12.43
C SER A 2 -16.15 60.90 -12.22
N LEU A 3 -15.93 59.88 -11.36
CA LEU A 3 -15.51 58.56 -11.81
C LEU A 3 -15.78 57.51 -10.71
N ASP A 4 -16.68 56.59 -11.03
CA ASP A 4 -16.87 55.27 -10.43
C ASP A 4 -15.56 54.47 -10.41
N VAL A 5 -15.31 53.70 -9.34
CA VAL A 5 -14.72 52.36 -9.48
C VAL A 5 -15.26 51.46 -8.36
N LEU A 6 -16.27 50.66 -8.70
CA LEU A 6 -16.54 49.37 -8.07
C LEU A 6 -15.37 48.43 -8.37
N VAL A 7 -14.80 47.78 -7.36
CA VAL A 7 -14.02 46.53 -7.56
C VAL A 7 -14.64 45.43 -6.70
N LEU A 8 -15.59 44.73 -7.31
CA LEU A 8 -15.94 43.34 -7.02
C LEU A 8 -14.90 42.45 -7.71
N VAL A 9 -14.01 41.82 -6.96
CA VAL A 9 -13.23 40.62 -7.35
C VAL A 9 -12.63 40.06 -6.07
N GLY A 10 -12.76 38.80 -5.71
CA GLY A 10 -13.42 37.68 -6.34
C GLY A 10 -13.20 36.52 -5.39
N SER A 11 -14.28 36.00 -4.81
CA SER A 11 -14.26 34.68 -4.17
C SER A 11 -14.16 33.63 -5.27
N LEU A 12 -12.97 33.50 -5.85
CA LEU A 12 -12.65 32.49 -6.84
C LEU A 12 -11.74 31.46 -6.17
N LEU A 13 -12.41 30.43 -5.65
CA LEU A 13 -12.05 29.03 -5.84
C LEU A 13 -10.55 28.74 -5.72
N LEU A 14 -10.10 28.38 -4.51
CA LEU A 14 -8.93 27.52 -4.35
C LEU A 14 -9.19 26.27 -5.22
N PRO A 15 -8.38 25.97 -6.25
CA PRO A 15 -8.49 24.68 -6.91
C PRO A 15 -8.12 23.61 -5.89
N SER A 16 -9.14 22.84 -5.54
CA SER A 16 -9.11 21.55 -4.88
C SER A 16 -8.17 20.61 -5.61
N ALA A 17 -6.91 20.54 -5.17
CA ALA A 17 -6.00 19.45 -5.49
C ALA A 17 -4.87 19.40 -4.45
N GLY A 18 -5.22 19.41 -3.17
CA GLY A 18 -4.43 18.59 -2.25
C GLY A 18 -4.65 17.16 -2.73
N MET A 19 -3.73 16.63 -3.54
CA MET A 19 -3.68 15.21 -3.83
C MET A 19 -3.78 14.53 -2.46
N ALA A 20 -4.94 13.96 -2.13
CA ALA A 20 -4.98 12.98 -1.07
C ALA A 20 -3.94 11.96 -1.51
N ALA A 21 -2.82 11.88 -0.79
CA ALA A 21 -1.75 10.96 -1.14
C ALA A 21 -2.42 9.60 -1.26
N GLU A 22 -2.56 9.08 -2.49
CA GLU A 22 -3.28 7.83 -2.70
C GLU A 22 -2.65 6.81 -1.77
N GLU A 23 -3.43 6.32 -0.82
CA GLU A 23 -2.94 5.36 0.16
C GLU A 23 -2.46 4.15 -0.65
N CYS A 24 -1.16 3.91 -0.61
CA CYS A 24 -0.51 2.88 -1.41
C CYS A 24 -0.85 1.53 -0.79
N VAL A 25 -1.75 0.78 -1.43
CA VAL A 25 -2.30 -0.47 -0.91
C VAL A 25 -1.88 -1.63 -1.82
N VAL A 26 -1.43 -2.72 -1.20
CA VAL A 26 -1.22 -4.02 -1.84
C VAL A 26 -2.34 -4.94 -1.38
N TYR A 27 -3.07 -5.55 -2.32
CA TYR A 27 -4.25 -6.36 -1.99
C TYR A 27 -4.42 -7.53 -2.96
N GLY A 28 -5.16 -8.56 -2.55
CA GLY A 28 -5.47 -9.70 -3.40
C GLY A 28 -5.70 -10.98 -2.62
N LYS A 29 -5.18 -12.11 -3.15
CA LYS A 29 -5.29 -13.42 -2.49
C LYS A 29 -3.92 -14.06 -2.30
N VAL A 30 -3.73 -14.69 -1.14
CA VAL A 30 -2.57 -15.52 -0.82
C VAL A 30 -3.03 -16.94 -0.58
N TYR A 31 -2.39 -17.89 -1.24
CA TYR A 31 -2.68 -19.31 -1.20
C TYR A 31 -1.55 -20.01 -0.46
N ARG A 32 -1.82 -20.57 0.71
CA ARG A 32 -0.83 -21.29 1.53
C ARG A 32 -1.09 -22.80 1.46
N ALA A 33 -0.09 -23.54 1.00
CA ALA A 33 0.03 -24.99 1.14
C ALA A 33 1.15 -25.32 2.16
N ASP A 34 1.28 -26.58 2.54
CA ASP A 34 2.23 -27.02 3.58
C ASP A 34 3.67 -26.53 3.34
N THR A 35 4.11 -26.62 2.08
CA THR A 35 5.50 -26.33 1.67
C THR A 35 5.61 -25.17 0.68
N ASN A 36 4.50 -24.54 0.30
CA ASN A 36 4.51 -23.54 -0.76
C ASN A 36 3.49 -22.43 -0.55
N ILE A 37 3.77 -21.28 -1.18
CA ILE A 37 2.89 -20.12 -1.17
C ILE A 37 2.70 -19.66 -2.60
N ASN A 38 1.46 -19.45 -3.02
CA ASN A 38 1.14 -18.75 -4.25
C ASN A 38 0.37 -17.46 -3.91
N MET A 39 0.34 -16.50 -4.83
CA MET A 39 -0.26 -15.20 -4.59
C MET A 39 -0.73 -14.54 -5.88
N GLU A 40 -1.87 -13.86 -5.79
CA GLU A 40 -2.45 -13.04 -6.84
C GLU A 40 -2.67 -11.65 -6.24
N LEU A 41 -1.60 -10.85 -6.20
CA LEU A 41 -1.61 -9.53 -5.58
C LEU A 41 -1.51 -8.42 -6.61
N LYS A 42 -2.19 -7.32 -6.33
CA LYS A 42 -2.12 -6.05 -7.07
C LYS A 42 -1.68 -4.95 -6.12
N SER A 43 -1.14 -3.88 -6.68
CA SER A 43 -0.81 -2.67 -5.94
C SER A 43 -1.45 -1.47 -6.60
N THR A 44 -1.91 -0.50 -5.80
CA THR A 44 -2.39 0.80 -6.29
C THR A 44 -1.25 1.75 -6.65
N CYS A 45 -0.01 1.33 -6.43
CA CYS A 45 1.21 2.13 -6.54
C CYS A 45 2.35 1.29 -7.16
N GLY A 46 3.53 1.89 -7.32
CA GLY A 46 4.71 1.25 -7.92
C GLY A 46 5.40 0.18 -7.06
N ILE A 47 4.72 -0.42 -6.08
CA ILE A 47 5.29 -1.46 -5.22
C ILE A 47 5.36 -2.78 -5.98
N ARG A 48 6.54 -3.39 -5.97
CA ARG A 48 6.75 -4.74 -6.52
C ARG A 48 6.51 -5.77 -5.43
N VAL A 49 5.84 -6.84 -5.81
CA VAL A 49 5.56 -7.97 -4.93
C VAL A 49 6.39 -9.17 -5.36
N GLU A 50 7.16 -9.71 -4.44
CA GLU A 50 7.96 -10.92 -4.62
C GLU A 50 7.63 -11.96 -3.56
N ARG A 51 7.97 -13.22 -3.84
CA ARG A 51 7.78 -14.34 -2.91
C ARG A 51 9.14 -14.84 -2.44
N ASN A 52 9.32 -14.99 -1.14
CA ASN A 52 10.49 -15.61 -0.56
C ASN A 52 10.09 -16.73 0.40
N ARG A 53 10.18 -17.99 -0.05
CA ARG A 53 9.82 -19.20 0.71
C ARG A 53 8.43 -19.10 1.35
N SER A 54 8.39 -18.64 2.61
CA SER A 54 7.19 -18.54 3.46
C SER A 54 6.73 -17.10 3.71
N ALA A 55 7.28 -16.12 2.98
CA ALA A 55 7.00 -14.70 3.15
C ALA A 55 6.70 -14.01 1.81
N LEU A 56 5.92 -12.93 1.91
CA LEU A 56 5.75 -11.93 0.86
C LEU A 56 6.80 -10.85 1.07
N VAL A 57 7.47 -10.43 -0.01
CA VAL A 57 8.44 -9.34 0.03
C VAL A 57 7.92 -8.22 -0.84
N LEU A 58 7.59 -7.09 -0.22
CA LEU A 58 7.09 -5.89 -0.89
C LEU A 58 8.22 -4.87 -1.01
N LYS A 59 8.53 -4.46 -2.24
CA LYS A 59 9.67 -3.58 -2.53
C LYS A 59 9.23 -2.28 -3.16
N SER A 60 9.73 -1.20 -2.59
CA SER A 60 9.78 0.12 -3.21
C SER A 60 11.23 0.44 -3.61
N VAL A 61 11.46 1.65 -4.13
CA VAL A 61 12.81 2.16 -4.41
C VAL A 61 13.62 2.36 -3.11
N TYR A 62 12.97 2.63 -1.98
CA TYR A 62 13.63 3.09 -0.74
C TYR A 62 13.50 2.11 0.44
N ARG A 63 12.56 1.18 0.39
CA ARG A 63 12.29 0.24 1.47
C ARG A 63 11.82 -1.12 0.96
N SER A 64 12.22 -2.17 1.69
CA SER A 64 11.70 -3.53 1.55
C SER A 64 10.94 -3.93 2.82
N VAL A 65 9.81 -4.59 2.64
CA VAL A 65 8.93 -5.03 3.71
C VAL A 65 8.72 -6.53 3.55
N GLU A 66 9.06 -7.32 4.58
CA GLU A 66 8.87 -8.77 4.57
C GLU A 66 7.71 -9.15 5.50
N ILE A 67 6.69 -9.78 4.93
CA ILE A 67 5.47 -10.17 5.63
C ILE A 67 5.42 -11.69 5.66
N ARG A 68 5.45 -12.28 6.87
CA ARG A 68 5.30 -13.72 7.03
C ARG A 68 3.84 -14.12 6.82
N VAL A 69 3.62 -15.12 5.96
CA VAL A 69 2.28 -15.66 5.72
C VAL A 69 1.92 -16.60 6.88
N PRO A 70 0.67 -16.57 7.37
CA PRO A 70 0.18 -17.50 8.38
C PRO A 70 0.55 -18.96 8.08
N LYS A 71 0.80 -19.75 9.13
CA LYS A 71 1.26 -21.14 8.99
C LYS A 71 0.15 -22.08 8.52
N ASN A 72 -1.10 -21.75 8.82
CA ASN A 72 -2.25 -22.57 8.46
C ASN A 72 -2.40 -22.61 6.93
N THR A 73 -2.74 -23.79 6.41
CA THR A 73 -3.03 -23.94 4.98
C THR A 73 -4.38 -23.34 4.66
N GLY A 74 -4.51 -22.68 3.51
CA GLY A 74 -5.76 -22.06 3.11
C GLY A 74 -5.59 -20.96 2.08
N VAL A 75 -6.69 -20.26 1.83
CA VAL A 75 -6.74 -19.09 0.95
C VAL A 75 -7.13 -17.90 1.78
N TYR A 76 -6.31 -16.86 1.74
CA TYR A 76 -6.46 -15.66 2.55
C TYR A 76 -6.68 -14.45 1.64
N PRO A 77 -7.77 -13.71 1.81
CA PRO A 77 -7.82 -12.33 1.35
C PRO A 77 -6.67 -11.57 1.99
N PHE A 78 -5.86 -10.87 1.20
CA PHE A 78 -4.71 -10.14 1.71
C PHE A 78 -4.89 -8.65 1.48
N MET A 79 -4.49 -7.84 2.47
CA MET A 79 -4.39 -6.40 2.34
C MET A 79 -3.23 -5.87 3.19
N TYR A 80 -2.46 -4.95 2.62
CA TYR A 80 -1.44 -4.20 3.31
C TYR A 80 -1.41 -2.76 2.81
N GLN A 81 -1.50 -1.81 3.73
CA GLN A 81 -1.29 -0.39 3.44
C GLN A 81 0.18 -0.05 3.70
N TRP A 82 0.85 0.48 2.68
CA TRP A 82 2.26 0.79 2.71
C TRP A 82 2.62 1.73 3.85
N GLY A 83 3.62 1.36 4.64
CA GLY A 83 4.06 2.11 5.81
C GLY A 83 3.41 1.68 7.12
N GLN A 84 2.34 0.89 7.08
CA GLN A 84 1.79 0.26 8.29
C GLN A 84 2.71 -0.83 8.83
N ASN A 85 2.59 -1.10 10.13
CA ASN A 85 3.35 -2.14 10.84
C ASN A 85 2.63 -3.49 10.86
N THR A 86 1.40 -3.55 10.35
CA THR A 86 0.59 -4.77 10.28
C THR A 86 0.03 -4.99 8.89
N ALA A 87 -0.18 -6.26 8.53
CA ALA A 87 -0.86 -6.69 7.31
C ALA A 87 -2.02 -7.63 7.68
N GLN A 88 -3.04 -7.65 6.82
CA GLN A 88 -4.26 -8.43 7.06
C GLN A 88 -4.32 -9.64 6.13
N PHE A 89 -4.63 -10.81 6.70
CA PHE A 89 -4.89 -12.09 6.04
C PHE A 89 -6.29 -12.58 6.44
N GLY A 90 -7.33 -12.11 5.75
CA GLY A 90 -8.72 -12.36 6.11
C GLY A 90 -9.07 -11.64 7.42
N GLU A 91 -9.29 -12.42 8.48
CA GLU A 91 -9.55 -11.93 9.84
C GLU A 91 -8.30 -11.91 10.72
N GLU A 92 -7.16 -12.41 10.22
CA GLU A 92 -5.89 -12.48 10.95
C GLU A 92 -5.00 -11.28 10.63
N GLU A 93 -4.59 -10.54 11.66
CA GLU A 93 -3.60 -9.47 11.56
C GLU A 93 -2.21 -10.01 11.90
N VAL A 94 -1.21 -9.69 11.07
CA VAL A 94 0.19 -10.07 11.31
C VAL A 94 1.10 -8.85 11.36
N GLU A 95 1.97 -8.81 12.36
CA GLU A 95 3.01 -7.79 12.49
C GLU A 95 4.12 -7.99 11.44
N ILE A 96 4.67 -6.86 10.98
CA ILE A 96 5.61 -6.83 9.88
C ILE A 96 6.97 -6.38 10.36
N SER A 97 8.01 -7.02 9.83
CA SER A 97 9.39 -6.59 10.03
C SER A 97 9.85 -5.77 8.83
N PHE A 98 10.41 -4.59 9.09
CA PHE A 98 10.98 -3.74 8.05
C PHE A 98 12.45 -4.09 7.84
N GLY A 99 12.84 -4.36 6.60
CA GLY A 99 14.25 -4.46 6.20
C GLY A 99 14.71 -3.18 5.50
N PRO A 100 16.02 -2.87 5.50
CA PRO A 100 16.56 -1.86 4.59
C PRO A 100 16.27 -2.27 3.13
N ALA A 101 15.98 -1.31 2.24
CA ALA A 101 15.91 -1.62 0.80
C ALA A 101 17.30 -1.96 0.28
N GLY A 102 17.47 -3.22 -0.13
CA GLY A 102 18.51 -3.65 -1.04
C GLY A 102 19.94 -3.36 -0.59
N GLU A 103 20.60 -4.37 -0.04
CA GLU A 103 21.93 -4.68 -0.57
C GLU A 103 21.71 -5.80 -1.60
N SER A 104 22.08 -5.48 -2.85
CA SER A 104 22.05 -6.39 -4.00
C SER A 104 23.21 -7.38 -3.95
#